data_AF-A0A0B1RX14-F1
#
_entry.id   AF-A0A0B1RX14-F1
#
_cell.length_a   1.000
_cell.length_b   1.000
_cell.length_c   1.000
_cell.angle_alpha   90.00
_cell.angle_beta   90.00
_cell.angle_gamma   90.00
#
_symmetry.space_group_name_H-M   'P 1'
#
loop_
_entity.id
_entity.type
_entity.pdbx_description
1 polymer ?
#
loop_
_entity_poly.entity_id
_entity_poly.type
_entity_poly.pdbx_seq_one_letter_code
_entity_poly.pdbx_strand_id
1 'polypeptide(L)'
;MHLLAAFQATLSHVNLADVIVHIRDLSNPDWPAQSEDVDKTLENIGLSQDRIRDIIIADNKVDMEGAAISNTPGAVRISCKTADGVEELIAKVDEVGFLNYAL
;
A
#
# COMPACT_ATOMS: atom_id res chain seq x y z
N MET A 1 -13.57 22.28 4.59
CA MET A 1 -12.09 22.26 4.69
C MET A 1 -11.62 21.74 6.06
N HIS A 2 -12.13 20.58 6.52
CA HIS A 2 -11.76 20.00 7.82
C HIS A 2 -11.33 18.53 7.72
N LEU A 3 -11.86 17.79 6.74
CA LEU A 3 -11.51 16.38 6.55
C LEU A 3 -10.06 16.19 6.09
N LEU A 4 -9.56 17.04 5.18
CA LEU A 4 -8.19 16.94 4.67
C LEU A 4 -7.14 17.22 5.76
N ALA A 5 -7.38 18.21 6.63
CA ALA A 5 -6.47 18.54 7.74
C ALA A 5 -6.47 17.45 8.83
N ALA A 6 -7.64 16.88 9.14
CA ALA A 6 -7.72 15.74 10.06
C ALA A 6 -7.03 14.49 9.48
N PHE A 7 -7.16 14.25 8.17
CA PHE A 7 -6.41 13.21 7.45
C PHE A 7 -4.90 13.45 7.45
N GLN A 8 -4.46 14.69 7.18
CA GLN A 8 -3.04 15.06 7.21
C GLN A 8 -2.42 14.88 8.60
N ALA A 9 -3.15 15.21 9.68
CA ALA A 9 -2.68 14.97 11.04
C ALA A 9 -2.47 13.48 11.33
N THR A 10 -3.37 12.60 10.85
CA THR A 10 -3.18 11.14 10.97
C THR A 10 -2.12 10.58 10.02
N LEU A 11 -1.95 11.20 8.85
CA LEU A 11 -0.93 10.83 7.87
C LEU A 11 0.46 11.32 8.26
N SER A 12 0.58 12.32 9.13
CA SER A 12 1.86 12.76 9.69
C SER A 12 2.58 11.62 10.43
N HIS A 13 1.82 10.65 10.97
CA HIS A 13 2.38 9.45 11.59
C HIS A 13 2.89 8.40 10.59
N VAL A 14 2.57 8.50 9.30
CA VAL A 14 3.09 7.60 8.26
C VAL A 14 4.61 7.66 8.21
N ASN A 15 5.21 8.82 8.48
CA ASN A 15 6.66 8.97 8.52
C ASN A 15 7.31 8.13 9.64
N LEU A 16 6.58 7.89 10.74
CA LEU A 16 6.99 7.07 11.87
C LEU A 16 6.66 5.59 11.70
N ALA A 17 5.94 5.19 10.66
CA ALA A 17 5.57 3.80 10.45
C ALA A 17 6.79 2.96 10.10
N ASP A 18 6.99 1.84 10.81
CA ASP A 18 8.05 0.89 10.51
C ASP A 18 7.83 0.20 9.16
N VAL A 19 6.57 -0.06 8.80
CA VAL A 19 6.16 -0.68 7.54
C VAL A 19 4.94 0.05 7.02
N ILE A 20 4.91 0.30 5.71
CA ILE A 20 3.77 0.90 5.01
C ILE A 20 3.26 -0.12 4.00
N VAL A 21 1.95 -0.39 4.06
CA VAL A 21 1.26 -1.24 3.08
C VAL A 21 0.27 -0.38 2.31
N HIS A 22 0.44 -0.29 0.99
CA HIS A 22 -0.51 0.35 0.12
C HIS A 22 -1.43 -0.69 -0.52
N ILE A 23 -2.69 -0.69 -0.07
CA ILE A 23 -3.73 -1.56 -0.63
C ILE A 23 -4.37 -0.89 -1.85
N ARG A 24 -4.38 -1.58 -2.99
CA ARG A 24 -5.02 -1.15 -4.25
C ARG A 24 -6.24 -2.01 -4.55
N ASP A 25 -7.32 -1.39 -5.01
CA ASP A 25 -8.55 -2.08 -5.37
C ASP A 25 -8.53 -2.47 -6.86
N LEU A 26 -8.14 -3.72 -7.18
CA LEU A 26 -8.05 -4.16 -8.57
C LEU A 26 -9.40 -4.38 -9.25
N SER A 27 -10.51 -4.37 -8.52
CA SER A 27 -11.84 -4.38 -9.13
C SER A 27 -12.18 -3.03 -9.79
N ASN A 28 -11.46 -1.96 -9.43
CA ASN A 28 -11.64 -0.64 -9.99
C ASN A 28 -10.70 -0.44 -11.19
N PRO A 29 -11.19 -0.21 -12.42
CA PRO A 29 -10.33 0.00 -13.58
C PRO A 29 -9.44 1.26 -13.47
N ASP A 30 -9.82 2.20 -12.60
CA ASP A 30 -9.10 3.46 -12.36
C ASP A 30 -8.08 3.35 -11.20
N TRP A 31 -7.78 2.13 -10.74
CA TRP A 31 -6.74 1.91 -9.72
C TRP A 31 -5.38 2.53 -10.07
N PRO A 32 -4.91 2.62 -11.33
CA PRO A 32 -3.62 3.23 -11.63
C PRO A 32 -3.57 4.72 -11.29
N ALA A 33 -4.63 5.47 -11.63
CA ALA A 33 -4.73 6.89 -11.32
C ALA A 33 -4.81 7.12 -9.80
N GLN A 34 -5.56 6.27 -9.09
CA GLN A 34 -5.63 6.32 -7.63
C GLN A 34 -4.29 6.01 -6.96
N SER A 35 -3.53 5.06 -7.49
CA SER A 35 -2.17 4.76 -7.02
C SER A 35 -1.25 5.97 -7.19
N GLU A 36 -1.31 6.63 -8.35
CA GLU A 36 -0.50 7.84 -8.62
C GLU A 36 -0.87 9.00 -7.68
N ASP A 37 -2.16 9.18 -7.38
CA ASP A 37 -2.62 10.19 -6.42
C ASP A 37 -2.18 9.90 -4.98
N VAL A 38 -2.12 8.62 -4.59
CA VAL A 38 -1.56 8.20 -3.29
C VAL A 38 -0.07 8.50 -3.24
N ASP A 39 0.69 8.15 -4.27
CA ASP A 39 2.14 8.41 -4.34
C ASP A 39 2.42 9.91 -4.19
N LYS A 40 1.72 10.76 -4.95
CA LYS A 40 1.81 12.23 -4.82
C LYS A 40 1.45 12.71 -3.42
N THR A 41 0.45 12.11 -2.78
CA THR A 41 0.05 12.47 -1.42
C THR A 41 1.16 12.15 -0.42
N LEU A 42 1.79 10.97 -0.55
CA LEU A 42 2.90 10.55 0.30
C LEU A 42 4.14 11.44 0.11
N GLU A 43 4.45 11.83 -1.13
CA GLU A 43 5.49 12.82 -1.41
C GLU A 43 5.19 14.18 -0.74
N ASN A 44 3.94 14.66 -0.85
CA ASN A 44 3.53 15.94 -0.29
C ASN A 44 3.59 16.00 1.25
N ILE A 45 3.42 14.87 1.94
CA ILE A 45 3.58 14.79 3.41
C ILE A 45 5.04 14.59 3.85
N GLY A 46 5.97 14.54 2.90
CA GLY A 46 7.42 14.50 3.17
C GLY A 46 8.02 13.10 3.30
N LEU A 47 7.34 12.05 2.80
CA LEU A 47 7.95 10.73 2.72
C LEU A 47 9.09 10.75 1.68
N SER A 48 10.25 10.21 2.04
CA SER A 48 11.37 10.16 1.09
C SER A 48 11.09 9.19 -0.06
N GLN A 49 11.72 9.42 -1.21
CA GLN A 49 11.61 8.53 -2.38
C GLN A 49 12.09 7.10 -2.05
N ASP A 50 13.08 6.94 -1.17
CA ASP A 50 13.50 5.62 -0.67
C ASP A 50 12.36 4.94 0.10
N ARG A 51 11.72 5.67 1.03
CA ARG A 51 10.60 5.14 1.81
C ARG A 51 9.38 4.80 0.95
N ILE A 52 9.14 5.53 -0.15
CA ILE A 52 8.08 5.22 -1.11
C ILE A 52 8.39 3.92 -1.86
N ARG A 53 9.65 3.66 -2.21
CA ARG A 53 10.07 2.40 -2.84
C ARG A 53 9.94 1.19 -1.93
N ASP A 54 10.05 1.38 -0.62
CA ASP A 54 9.92 0.32 0.39
C ASP A 54 8.46 -0.01 0.76
N ILE A 55 7.49 0.68 0.15
CA ILE A 55 6.06 0.41 0.39
C ILE A 55 5.69 -0.96 -0.17
N ILE A 56 5.09 -1.79 0.69
CA ILE A 56 4.52 -3.07 0.26
C ILE A 56 3.22 -2.80 -0.48
N ILE A 57 3.16 -3.22 -1.74
CA ILE A 57 1.96 -3.10 -2.57
C ILE A 57 1.09 -4.34 -2.40
N ALA A 58 -0.16 -4.14 -2.00
CA ALA A 58 -1.16 -5.19 -1.83
C ALA A 58 -2.33 -5.01 -2.81
N ASP A 59 -2.36 -5.84 -3.84
CA ASP A 59 -3.37 -5.85 -4.87
C ASP A 59 -4.61 -6.62 -4.43
N ASN A 60 -5.60 -5.90 -3.92
CA ASN A 60 -6.78 -6.47 -3.29
C ASN A 60 -7.93 -6.72 -4.28
N LYS A 61 -8.89 -7.54 -3.85
CA LYS A 61 -10.10 -7.94 -4.57
C LYS A 61 -9.84 -8.77 -5.82
N VAL A 62 -8.79 -9.58 -5.81
CA VAL A 62 -8.49 -10.50 -6.93
C VAL A 62 -9.54 -11.59 -7.12
N ASP A 63 -10.46 -11.77 -6.16
CA ASP A 63 -11.62 -12.65 -6.27
C ASP A 63 -12.73 -12.11 -7.18
N MET A 64 -12.73 -10.81 -7.50
CA MET A 64 -13.75 -10.22 -8.35
C MET A 64 -13.53 -10.53 -9.83
N GLU A 65 -14.57 -10.98 -10.51
CA GLU A 65 -14.56 -11.14 -11.95
C GLU A 65 -14.32 -9.78 -12.64
N GLY A 66 -13.40 -9.76 -13.61
CA GLY A 66 -13.00 -8.51 -14.27
C GLY A 66 -11.99 -7.68 -13.49
N ALA A 67 -11.49 -8.14 -12.33
CA ALA A 67 -10.38 -7.50 -11.65
C ALA A 67 -9.17 -7.37 -12.59
N ALA A 68 -8.56 -6.18 -12.60
CA ALA A 68 -7.43 -5.89 -13.45
C ALA A 68 -6.23 -6.80 -13.12
N ILE A 69 -5.36 -7.00 -14.11
CA ILE A 69 -4.05 -7.62 -13.89
C ILE A 69 -3.04 -6.48 -13.75
N SER A 70 -2.45 -6.39 -12.58
CA SER A 70 -1.32 -5.50 -12.33
C SER A 70 -0.01 -6.22 -12.62
N ASN A 71 0.91 -5.53 -13.27
CA ASN A 71 2.28 -6.01 -13.52
C ASN A 71 3.29 -5.34 -12.57
N THR A 72 2.82 -4.74 -11.47
CA THR A 72 3.72 -4.14 -10.48
C THR A 72 4.63 -5.22 -9.87
N PRO A 73 5.96 -5.13 -10.05
CA PRO A 73 6.87 -6.11 -9.48
C PRO A 73 6.76 -6.16 -7.96
N GLY A 74 6.71 -7.36 -7.39
CA GLY A 74 6.65 -7.56 -5.94
C GLY A 74 5.30 -7.23 -5.28
N ALA A 75 4.26 -6.85 -6.05
CA ALA A 75 2.93 -6.68 -5.50
C ALA A 75 2.34 -8.02 -5.04
N VAL A 76 1.83 -8.06 -3.81
CA VAL A 76 1.17 -9.22 -3.24
C VAL A 76 -0.30 -9.20 -3.66
N ARG A 77 -0.76 -10.26 -4.34
CA ARG A 77 -2.16 -10.38 -4.79
C ARG A 77 -2.98 -10.98 -3.66
N ILE A 78 -4.01 -10.26 -3.22
CA ILE A 78 -4.84 -10.67 -2.09
C ILE A 78 -6.33 -10.53 -2.37
N SER A 79 -7.12 -11.25 -1.59
CA SER A 79 -8.54 -10.97 -1.39
C SER A 79 -8.81 -10.91 0.10
N CYS A 80 -8.95 -9.70 0.64
CA CYS A 80 -9.31 -9.53 2.06
C CYS A 80 -10.68 -10.17 2.40
N LYS A 81 -11.53 -10.39 1.40
CA LYS A 81 -12.85 -11.02 1.57
C LYS A 81 -12.74 -12.52 1.77
N THR A 82 -11.86 -13.19 1.03
CA THR A 82 -11.70 -14.65 1.05
C THR A 82 -10.49 -15.11 1.88
N ALA A 83 -9.68 -14.16 2.34
CA ALA A 83 -8.37 -14.35 2.95
C ALA A 83 -7.28 -14.92 2.02
N ASP A 84 -7.56 -15.04 0.72
CA ASP A 84 -6.56 -15.46 -0.27
C ASP A 84 -5.39 -14.46 -0.31
N GLY A 85 -4.15 -14.98 -0.38
CA GLY A 85 -2.91 -14.20 -0.37
C GLY A 85 -2.60 -13.40 0.92
N VAL A 86 -3.46 -13.43 1.93
CA VAL A 86 -3.25 -12.64 3.16
C VAL A 86 -2.08 -13.18 3.98
N GLU A 87 -1.86 -14.49 4.03
CA GLU A 87 -0.69 -15.08 4.71
C GLU A 87 0.62 -14.64 4.04
N GLU A 88 0.65 -14.56 2.71
CA GLU A 88 1.80 -14.08 1.95
C GLU A 88 2.08 -12.60 2.21
N LEU A 89 1.02 -11.79 2.34
CA LEU A 89 1.14 -10.38 2.73
C LEU A 89 1.73 -10.25 4.14
N ILE A 90 1.26 -11.06 5.09
CA ILE A 90 1.79 -11.06 6.47
C ILE A 90 3.27 -11.43 6.46
N ALA A 91 3.64 -12.51 5.77
CA ALA A 91 5.04 -12.92 5.65
C ALA A 91 5.92 -11.82 5.04
N LYS A 92 5.40 -11.06 4.06
CA LYS A 92 6.12 -9.93 3.47
C LYS A 92 6.28 -8.77 4.43
N VAL A 93 5.24 -8.45 5.22
CA VAL A 93 5.29 -7.43 6.28
C VAL A 93 6.33 -7.82 7.32
N ASP A 94 6.35 -9.07 7.75
CA ASP A 94 7.32 -9.58 8.71
C ASP A 94 8.75 -9.46 8.16
N GLU A 95 9.00 -9.88 6.90
CA GLU A 95 10.30 -9.76 6.23
C GLU A 95 10.82 -8.31 6.24
N VAL A 96 9.99 -7.36 5.80
CA VAL A 96 10.37 -5.93 5.74
C VAL A 96 10.55 -5.36 7.15
N GLY A 97 9.68 -5.72 8.09
CA GLY A 97 9.80 -5.33 9.49
C GLY A 97 11.12 -5.79 10.09
N PHE A 98 11.49 -7.07 9.91
CA PHE A 98 12.76 -7.61 10.41
C PHE A 98 13.99 -6.90 9.82
N LEU A 99 13.98 -6.57 8.52
CA LEU A 99 15.08 -5.85 7.88
C LEU A 99 15.31 -4.47 8.51
N ASN A 100 14.24 -3.77 8.88
CA ASN A 100 14.33 -2.45 9.52
C ASN A 100 14.92 -2.49 10.94
N TYR A 101 14.81 -3.62 11.65
CA TYR A 101 15.38 -3.80 12.99
C TYR A 101 16.77 -4.49 12.99
N ALA A 102 17.24 -4.97 11.83
CA ALA A 102 18.52 -5.68 11.70
C ALA A 102 19.73 -4.76 11.36
N LEU A 103 19.52 -3.45 11.35
CA LEU A 103 20.52 -2.39 11.12
C LEU A 103 20.72 -1.56 12.39
#